data_AF-A0A7T8JYB9-F1
#
_entry.id   AF-A0A7T8JYB9-F1
#
_cell.length_a   1.000
_cell.length_b   1.000
_cell.length_c   1.000
_cell.angle_alpha   90.00
_cell.angle_beta   90.00
_cell.angle_gamma   90.00
#
_symmetry.space_group_name_H-M   'P 1'
#
loop_
_entity.id
_entity.type
_entity.pdbx_description
1 polymer ?
#
loop_
_entity_poly.entity_id
_entity_poly.type
_entity_poly.pdbx_seq_one_letter_code
_entity_poly.pdbx_strand_id
1 'polypeptide(L)'
;DGASCTGEERILIVGATNPARRRLVKRLYVPLPEPEARGSIIQRLLSSQSHSLTPSEIEEVSHLAEGYSGADMANLCKEAAMGPIRGLDYSKW
;
A
#
# COMPACT_ATOMS: atom_id res chain seq x y z
N ASP A 1 18.34 5.61 -23.50
CA ASP A 1 17.84 6.48 -24.55
C ASP A 1 16.39 6.15 -24.81
N GLY A 2 15.55 7.18 -24.91
CA GLY A 2 14.12 7.03 -25.17
C GLY A 2 13.86 6.34 -26.51
N ALA A 3 12.69 5.72 -26.66
CA ALA A 3 12.26 5.19 -27.95
C ALA A 3 12.26 6.35 -28.95
N SER A 4 13.13 6.29 -29.96
CA SER A 4 13.35 7.38 -30.89
C SER A 4 12.12 7.58 -31.76
N CYS A 5 11.46 8.72 -31.63
CA CYS A 5 10.47 9.22 -32.58
C CYS A 5 11.11 10.35 -33.39
N THR A 6 11.01 10.28 -34.70
CA THR A 6 11.51 11.30 -35.64
C THR A 6 10.59 12.53 -35.59
N GLY A 7 10.81 13.45 -34.63
CA GLY A 7 10.04 14.70 -34.45
C GLY A 7 10.25 15.35 -33.06
N GLU A 8 9.59 16.49 -32.78
CA GLU A 8 9.60 17.20 -31.47
C GLU A 8 8.87 16.45 -30.33
N GLU A 9 8.61 15.15 -30.48
CA GLU A 9 7.88 14.37 -29.49
C GLU A 9 8.80 13.88 -28.37
N ARG A 10 8.38 14.10 -27.11
CA ARG A 10 9.10 13.66 -25.91
C ARG A 10 8.27 12.58 -25.20
N ILE A 11 8.68 11.33 -25.32
CA ILE A 11 8.00 10.17 -24.72
C ILE A 11 8.83 9.60 -23.56
N LEU A 12 8.19 9.38 -22.40
CA LEU A 12 8.77 8.69 -21.24
C LEU A 12 8.09 7.32 -21.05
N ILE A 13 8.90 6.27 -21.01
CA ILE A 13 8.43 4.90 -20.70
C ILE A 13 8.76 4.58 -19.25
N VAL A 14 7.72 4.31 -18.45
CA VAL A 14 7.84 3.82 -17.08
C VAL A 14 7.45 2.34 -17.05
N GLY A 15 8.39 1.47 -16.69
CA GLY A 15 8.14 0.04 -16.51
C GLY A 15 8.22 -0.34 -15.04
N ALA A 16 7.24 -1.11 -14.55
CA ALA A 16 7.25 -1.73 -13.22
C ALA A 16 7.42 -3.24 -13.38
N THR A 17 8.33 -3.85 -12.62
CA THR A 17 8.63 -5.29 -12.73
C THR A 17 9.25 -5.82 -11.44
N ASN A 18 8.97 -7.08 -11.14
CA ASN A 18 9.57 -7.85 -10.06
C ASN A 18 10.14 -9.13 -10.69
N PRO A 19 11.44 -9.25 -11.08
CA PRO A 19 12.62 -8.34 -11.01
C PRO A 19 12.94 -7.52 -12.29
N ALA A 20 13.93 -6.61 -12.23
CA ALA A 20 14.27 -5.64 -13.29
C ALA A 20 14.95 -6.24 -14.54
N ARG A 21 14.46 -5.87 -15.74
CA ARG A 21 15.04 -6.26 -17.04
C ARG A 21 16.07 -5.26 -17.57
N ARG A 22 17.03 -5.76 -18.35
CA ARG A 22 18.26 -5.06 -18.77
C ARG A 22 18.07 -3.77 -19.59
N ARG A 23 16.90 -3.53 -20.20
CA ARG A 23 16.69 -2.47 -21.21
C ARG A 23 16.29 -1.09 -20.65
N LEU A 24 15.98 -0.98 -19.35
CA LEU A 24 15.66 0.30 -18.72
C LEU A 24 16.94 0.94 -18.17
N VAL A 25 17.31 2.10 -18.73
CA VAL A 25 18.57 2.80 -18.47
C VAL A 25 18.62 3.39 -17.06
N LYS A 26 17.49 3.89 -16.54
CA LYS A 26 17.35 4.32 -15.15
C LYS A 26 16.55 3.28 -14.39
N ARG A 27 17.03 2.92 -13.21
CA ARG A 27 16.39 1.94 -12.31
C ARG A 27 16.19 2.62 -10.96
N LEU A 28 14.96 2.59 -10.48
CA LEU A 28 14.59 3.04 -9.16
C LEU A 28 14.13 1.82 -8.37
N TYR A 29 14.80 1.55 -7.26
CA TYR A 29 14.34 0.54 -6.32
C TYR A 29 13.24 1.16 -5.46
N VAL A 30 12.10 0.47 -5.37
CA VAL A 30 11.00 0.82 -4.48
C VAL A 30 10.97 -0.23 -3.38
N PRO A 31 11.48 0.07 -2.17
CA PRO A 31 11.49 -0.87 -1.06
C PRO A 31 10.09 -1.10 -0.50
N LEU A 32 9.99 -2.07 0.41
CA LEU A 32 8.85 -2.17 1.31
C LEU A 32 8.74 -0.87 2.15
N PRO A 33 7.51 -0.47 2.54
CA PRO A 33 7.30 0.74 3.34
C PRO A 33 7.92 0.57 4.73
N GLU A 34 8.57 1.63 5.22
CA GLU A 34 9.00 1.78 6.62
C GLU A 34 7.80 1.96 7.57
N PRO A 35 7.96 1.80 8.90
CA PRO A 35 6.87 1.93 9.87
C PRO A 35 6.03 3.21 9.69
N GLU A 36 6.65 4.37 9.47
CA GLU A 36 5.95 5.65 9.30
C GLU A 36 5.12 5.68 8.02
N ALA A 37 5.64 5.06 6.95
CA ALA A 37 4.91 4.90 5.70
C ALA A 37 3.74 3.93 5.85
N ARG A 38 3.89 2.85 6.61
CA ARG A 38 2.79 1.92 6.94
C ARG A 38 1.70 2.63 7.75
N GLY A 39 2.08 3.45 8.74
CA GLY A 39 1.14 4.28 9.49
C GLY A 39 0.39 5.27 8.62
N SER A 40 1.09 5.92 7.68
CA SER A 40 0.48 6.81 6.68
C SER A 40 -0.51 6.08 5.77
N ILE A 41 -0.21 4.84 5.38
CA ILE A 41 -1.12 3.98 4.60
C ILE A 41 -2.38 3.65 5.42
N ILE A 42 -2.23 3.24 6.68
CA ILE A 42 -3.37 2.95 7.57
C ILE A 42 -4.27 4.18 7.72
N GLN A 43 -3.69 5.33 8.08
CA GLN A 43 -4.44 6.58 8.25
C GLN A 43 -5.20 6.96 6.97
N ARG A 44 -4.56 6.82 5.81
CA ARG A 44 -5.20 7.13 4.54
C ARG A 44 -6.35 6.19 4.22
N LEU A 45 -6.16 4.88 4.40
CA LEU A 45 -7.20 3.88 4.13
C LEU A 45 -8.40 4.00 5.06
N LEU A 46 -8.16 4.43 6.31
CA LEU A 46 -9.20 4.62 7.30
C LEU A 46 -9.85 6.01 7.28
N SER A 47 -9.29 6.98 6.55
CA SER A 47 -9.78 8.38 6.53
C SER A 47 -11.25 8.56 6.16
N SER A 48 -11.84 7.60 5.43
CA SER A 48 -13.26 7.60 5.06
C SER A 48 -14.08 6.53 5.78
N GLN A 49 -13.53 5.92 6.82
CA GLN A 49 -14.16 4.82 7.57
C GLN A 49 -14.40 5.25 9.01
N SER A 50 -15.47 4.75 9.62
CA SER A 50 -15.67 4.89 11.06
C SER A 50 -14.73 3.93 11.80
N HIS A 51 -13.78 4.48 12.56
CA HIS A 51 -12.86 3.71 13.40
C HIS A 51 -12.60 4.42 14.73
N SER A 52 -12.19 3.66 15.74
CA SER A 52 -11.84 4.17 17.08
C SER A 52 -10.34 4.12 17.37
N LEU A 53 -9.52 3.80 16.37
CA LEU A 53 -8.06 3.71 16.55
C LEU A 53 -7.44 5.06 16.93
N THR A 54 -6.63 5.04 17.97
CA THR A 54 -5.78 6.14 18.42
C THR A 54 -4.48 6.20 17.61
N PRO A 55 -3.77 7.34 17.60
CA PRO A 55 -2.47 7.44 16.95
C PRO A 55 -1.44 6.40 17.44
N SER A 56 -1.44 6.09 18.74
CA SER A 56 -0.53 5.09 19.33
C SER A 56 -0.84 3.67 18.86
N GLU A 57 -2.12 3.32 18.70
CA GLU A 57 -2.51 2.01 18.17
C GLU A 57 -2.16 1.90 16.67
N ILE A 58 -2.25 2.99 15.91
CA ILE A 58 -1.80 3.02 14.51
C ILE A 58 -0.29 2.80 14.42
N GLU A 59 0.49 3.43 15.30
CA GLU A 59 1.94 3.23 15.39
C GLU A 59 2.27 1.77 15.74
N GLU A 60 1.60 1.20 16.74
CA GLU A 60 1.78 -0.21 17.13
C GLU A 60 1.50 -1.17 15.97
N VAL A 61 0.36 -1.02 15.29
CA VAL A 61 0.02 -1.85 14.11
C VAL A 61 1.06 -1.67 13.00
N SER A 62 1.58 -0.45 12.83
CA SER A 62 2.63 -0.17 11.84
C SER A 62 3.92 -0.91 12.15
N HIS A 63 4.30 -1.05 13.42
CA HIS A 63 5.45 -1.85 13.83
C HIS A 63 5.18 -3.36 13.65
N LEU A 64 4.01 -3.85 14.06
CA LEU A 64 3.63 -5.26 13.92
C LEU A 64 3.55 -5.73 12.46
N ALA A 65 3.23 -4.83 11.53
CA ALA A 65 3.16 -5.11 10.10
C ALA A 65 4.53 -5.00 9.39
N GLU A 66 5.65 -5.25 10.09
CA GLU A 66 6.97 -5.30 9.45
C GLU A 66 7.00 -6.31 8.29
N GLY A 67 7.60 -5.89 7.17
CA GLY A 67 7.68 -6.71 5.95
C GLY A 67 6.44 -6.66 5.05
N TYR A 68 5.37 -5.95 5.44
CA TYR A 68 4.17 -5.84 4.62
C TYR A 68 4.39 -4.85 3.47
N SER A 69 3.98 -5.24 2.26
CA SER A 69 3.89 -4.31 1.13
C SER A 69 2.68 -3.38 1.29
N GLY A 70 2.60 -2.33 0.46
CA GLY A 70 1.41 -1.48 0.44
C GLY A 70 0.11 -2.24 0.11
N ALA A 71 0.19 -3.31 -0.68
CA ALA A 71 -0.95 -4.17 -0.98
C ALA A 71 -1.36 -5.02 0.25
N ASP A 72 -0.39 -5.53 1.00
CA ASP A 72 -0.65 -6.28 2.24
C ASP A 72 -1.31 -5.38 3.29
N MET A 73 -0.85 -4.13 3.43
CA MET A 73 -1.48 -3.14 4.30
C MET A 73 -2.94 -2.86 3.90
N ALA A 74 -3.20 -2.72 2.60
CA ALA A 74 -4.57 -2.52 2.11
C ALA A 74 -5.47 -3.72 2.41
N ASN A 75 -4.96 -4.94 2.22
CA ASN A 75 -5.68 -6.16 2.55
C ASN A 75 -5.92 -6.30 4.06
N LEU A 76 -4.93 -5.95 4.89
CA LEU A 76 -5.05 -5.95 6.34
C LEU A 76 -6.19 -5.04 6.80
N CYS A 77 -6.23 -3.78 6.34
CA CYS A 77 -7.30 -2.84 6.69
C CYS A 77 -8.68 -3.31 6.18
N LYS A 78 -8.73 -3.87 4.97
CA LYS A 78 -9.97 -4.42 4.40
C LYS A 78 -10.50 -5.60 5.22
N GLU A 79 -9.60 -6.48 5.65
CA GLU A 79 -9.93 -7.65 6.47
C GLU A 79 -10.39 -7.24 7.87
N ALA A 80 -9.71 -6.26 8.49
CA ALA A 80 -10.11 -5.70 9.78
C ALA A 80 -11.52 -5.08 9.72
N ALA A 81 -11.88 -4.41 8.62
CA ALA A 81 -13.20 -3.84 8.40
C ALA A 81 -14.34 -4.89 8.33
N MET A 82 -14.02 -6.17 8.06
CA MET A 82 -15.00 -7.26 8.10
C MET A 82 -15.25 -7.80 9.51
N GLY A 83 -14.41 -7.44 10.49
CA GLY A 83 -14.52 -7.87 11.89
C GLY A 83 -15.91 -7.64 12.50
N PRO A 84 -16.50 -6.43 12.40
CA PRO A 84 -17.83 -6.16 12.95
C PRO A 84 -18.93 -7.07 12.42
N ILE A 85 -18.90 -7.40 11.12
CA ILE A 85 -19.90 -8.28 10.50
C ILE A 85 -19.77 -9.72 11.00
N ARG A 86 -18.53 -10.19 11.21
CA ARG A 86 -18.25 -11.54 11.71
C ARG A 86 -18.60 -11.72 13.19
N GLY A 87 -18.64 -10.62 13.95
CA GLY A 87 -19.05 -10.61 15.36
C GLY A 87 -20.56 -10.57 15.58
N LEU A 88 -21.37 -10.49 14.51
CA LEU A 88 -22.82 -10.55 14.61
C LEU A 88 -23.26 -11.98 14.96
N ASP A 89 -23.68 -12.17 16.21
CA ASP A 89 -24.34 -13.39 16.65
C ASP A 89 -25.82 -13.36 16.25
N TYR A 90 -26.16 -14.12 15.21
CA TYR A 90 -27.54 -14.26 14.73
C TYR A 90 -28.43 -15.12 15.64
N SER A 91 -27.89 -15.75 16.68
CA SER A 91 -28.68 -16.58 17.61
C SER A 91 -29.46 -15.76 18.65
N LYS A 92 -29.31 -14.44 18.67
CA LYS A 92 -30.03 -13.52 19.57
C LYS A 92 -31.24 -12.82 18.94
N TRP A 93 -31.70 -13.27 17.78
CA TRP A 93 -32.95 -12.85 17.14
C TRP A 93 -33.91 -14.02 17.00
#